data_AF-A0A945IPT9-F1
#
_entry.id   AF-A0A945IPT9-F1
#
_cell.length_a   1.000
_cell.length_b   1.000
_cell.length_c   1.000
_cell.angle_alpha   90.00
_cell.angle_beta   90.00
_cell.angle_gamma   90.00
#
_symmetry.space_group_name_H-M   'P 1'
#
loop_
_entity.id
_entity.type
_entity.pdbx_description
1 polymer ?
#
loop_
_entity_poly.entity_id
_entity_poly.type
_entity_poly.pdbx_seq_one_letter_code
_entity_poly.pdbx_strand_id
1 'polypeptide(L)'
;MKTSRSKTRLRASAIVAGAMIVPAGLFAAPAMATDHATVSVLHAIPAGLGADVVDVYAGDSLLIDDFTPGSLETLVIPAGTYDLGVYGDGSTPADSDAVLSATGVVVPVGANATVTANLDASGSPALNVYVNDISEVMAGNSRLTVRHIAAAPAVDIRADGNVIAAGLVNPDEAIVEVPAGSYVADVVLAGTDTVAIGPADLDLTEGTNTIVYAWGSAEAGNLALAVQIIDSLDGMPNGVPAGGGAASGSGTNSALLAAGLMTVAAAGIAGAAVRLNRSRA
;
A
#
# COMPACT_ATOMS: atom_id res chain seq x y z
N MET A 1 -48.98 69.08 19.97
CA MET A 1 -47.52 68.87 19.79
C MET A 1 -47.29 68.29 18.39
N LYS A 2 -46.61 69.05 17.52
CA LYS A 2 -45.86 68.65 16.29
C LYS A 2 -46.45 67.55 15.38
N THR A 3 -47.11 67.90 14.26
CA THR A 3 -46.60 67.87 12.85
C THR A 3 -45.94 66.54 12.45
N SER A 4 -46.28 65.84 11.34
CA SER A 4 -45.92 66.24 9.97
C SER A 4 -46.07 65.08 8.95
N ARG A 5 -46.72 65.36 7.81
CA ARG A 5 -46.39 65.02 6.40
C ARG A 5 -46.34 63.58 5.87
N SER A 6 -47.42 63.22 5.17
CA SER A 6 -47.57 63.02 3.70
C SER A 6 -46.33 62.92 2.76
N LYS A 7 -46.50 62.00 1.78
CA LYS A 7 -45.90 61.84 0.42
C LYS A 7 -44.57 61.10 0.37
N THR A 8 -44.40 60.08 -0.48
CA THR A 8 -44.20 60.28 -1.93
C THR A 8 -44.43 58.98 -2.74
N ARG A 9 -44.93 59.18 -3.96
CA ARG A 9 -45.18 58.16 -5.00
C ARG A 9 -43.86 57.58 -5.56
N LEU A 10 -44.01 56.51 -6.35
CA LEU A 10 -43.42 56.29 -7.69
C LEU A 10 -42.63 54.98 -7.87
N ARG A 11 -43.08 54.30 -8.95
CA ARG A 11 -42.32 53.61 -9.99
C ARG A 11 -42.06 52.11 -9.83
N ALA A 12 -42.82 51.40 -10.64
CA ALA A 12 -42.50 50.16 -11.31
C ALA A 12 -41.01 49.97 -11.60
N SER A 13 -40.53 48.76 -11.36
CA SER A 13 -39.45 48.14 -12.13
C SER A 13 -39.71 46.64 -12.16
N ALA A 14 -39.87 46.12 -13.37
CA ALA A 14 -40.01 44.71 -13.65
C ALA A 14 -38.71 43.98 -13.27
N ILE A 15 -38.81 42.95 -12.43
CA ILE A 15 -37.74 41.98 -12.26
C ILE A 15 -38.15 40.77 -13.09
N VAL A 16 -37.52 40.63 -14.25
CA VAL A 16 -37.57 39.42 -15.07
C VAL A 16 -36.87 38.32 -14.27
N ALA A 17 -37.62 37.29 -13.87
CA ALA A 17 -37.10 36.07 -13.29
C ALA A 17 -36.33 35.29 -14.37
N GLY A 18 -35.01 35.50 -14.43
CA GLY A 18 -34.10 34.64 -15.19
C GLY A 18 -33.82 33.38 -14.41
N ALA A 19 -34.51 32.28 -14.74
CA ALA A 19 -34.18 30.95 -14.24
C ALA A 19 -32.81 30.54 -14.82
N MET A 20 -31.76 30.64 -14.00
CA MET A 20 -30.45 30.10 -14.32
C MET A 20 -30.51 28.57 -14.11
N ILE A 21 -30.67 27.81 -15.18
CA ILE A 21 -30.42 26.37 -15.18
C ILE A 21 -28.90 26.22 -15.09
N VAL A 22 -28.40 25.95 -13.89
CA VAL A 22 -27.02 25.50 -13.70
C VAL A 22 -26.96 24.07 -14.23
N PRO A 23 -26.15 23.76 -15.25
CA PRO A 23 -25.89 22.37 -15.59
C PRO A 23 -25.25 21.73 -14.35
N ALA A 24 -25.87 20.69 -13.82
CA ALA A 24 -25.24 19.83 -12.82
C ALA A 24 -24.04 19.16 -13.52
N GLY A 25 -22.91 19.85 -13.49
CA GLY A 25 -21.62 19.25 -13.78
C GLY A 25 -21.46 18.09 -12.83
N LEU A 26 -21.33 16.89 -13.38
CA LEU A 26 -20.79 15.75 -12.68
C LEU A 26 -19.37 16.14 -12.26
N PHE A 27 -19.24 16.80 -11.11
CA PHE A 27 -17.99 16.80 -10.39
C PHE A 27 -17.81 15.37 -9.92
N ALA A 28 -17.13 14.55 -10.73
CA ALA A 28 -16.36 13.46 -10.17
C ALA A 28 -15.40 14.14 -9.18
N ALA A 29 -15.73 14.07 -7.89
CA ALA A 29 -14.77 14.40 -6.87
C ALA A 29 -13.51 13.58 -7.21
N PRO A 30 -12.31 14.18 -7.21
CA PRO A 30 -11.12 13.35 -7.26
C PRO A 30 -11.28 12.32 -6.15
N ALA A 31 -11.14 11.04 -6.49
CA ALA A 31 -11.00 10.02 -5.47
C ALA A 31 -9.84 10.48 -4.61
N MET A 32 -10.12 10.90 -3.37
CA MET A 32 -9.06 11.24 -2.43
C MET A 32 -8.23 9.98 -2.34
N ALA A 33 -6.96 10.08 -2.75
CA ALA A 33 -6.00 9.03 -2.49
C ALA A 33 -6.13 8.73 -0.99
N THR A 34 -6.43 7.48 -0.66
CA THR A 34 -6.61 7.05 0.71
C THR A 34 -5.30 7.36 1.43
N ASP A 35 -5.31 8.28 2.40
CA ASP A 35 -4.14 8.69 3.22
C ASP A 35 -3.76 7.58 4.22
N HIS A 36 -3.75 6.33 3.77
CA HIS A 36 -3.47 5.15 4.58
C HIS A 36 -2.21 4.45 4.08
N ALA A 37 -1.67 3.61 4.95
CA ALA A 37 -0.60 2.66 4.71
C ALA A 37 -1.07 1.26 5.09
N THR A 38 -0.45 0.26 4.47
CA THR A 38 -0.63 -1.15 4.82
C THR A 38 0.56 -1.57 5.66
N VAL A 39 0.32 -1.91 6.93
CA VAL A 39 1.35 -2.35 7.86
C VAL A 39 1.04 -3.76 8.33
N SER A 40 1.96 -4.67 8.09
CA SER A 40 1.93 -6.00 8.68
C SER A 40 2.75 -6.01 9.97
N VAL A 41 2.31 -6.76 10.97
CA VAL A 41 3.02 -6.97 12.23
C VAL A 41 3.24 -8.46 12.38
N LEU A 42 4.47 -8.88 12.71
CA LEU A 42 4.85 -10.27 12.96
C LEU A 42 5.41 -10.38 14.38
N HIS A 43 4.85 -11.29 15.18
CA HIS A 43 5.43 -11.67 16.45
C HIS A 43 6.30 -12.90 16.28
N ALA A 44 7.60 -12.73 16.45
CA ALA A 44 8.65 -13.69 16.16
C ALA A 44 9.63 -13.81 17.34
N ILE A 45 9.15 -13.56 18.56
CA ILE A 45 9.87 -13.87 19.81
C ILE A 45 9.43 -15.26 20.26
N PRO A 46 10.34 -16.24 20.39
CA PRO A 46 9.98 -17.57 20.85
C PRO A 46 9.34 -17.60 22.23
N ALA A 47 8.51 -18.63 22.43
CA ALA A 47 7.88 -18.89 23.72
C ALA A 47 8.92 -19.11 24.83
N GLY A 48 8.56 -18.76 26.06
CA GLY A 48 9.39 -18.87 27.26
C GLY A 48 10.30 -17.66 27.51
N LEU A 49 10.18 -16.59 26.72
CA LEU A 49 10.95 -15.35 26.86
C LEU A 49 10.13 -14.19 27.44
N GLY A 50 8.98 -14.47 28.06
CA GLY A 50 8.11 -13.45 28.66
C GLY A 50 7.28 -12.65 27.64
N ALA A 51 7.19 -13.15 26.41
CA ALA A 51 6.37 -12.60 25.33
C ALA A 51 5.51 -13.70 24.68
N ASP A 52 4.99 -14.64 25.47
CA ASP A 52 4.19 -15.78 24.98
C ASP A 52 2.84 -15.33 24.39
N VAL A 53 2.26 -14.29 24.99
CA VAL A 53 1.07 -13.57 24.54
C VAL A 53 1.36 -12.10 24.79
N VAL A 54 1.18 -11.27 23.76
CA VAL A 54 1.48 -9.85 23.82
C VAL A 54 0.41 -9.00 23.16
N ASP A 55 0.25 -7.79 23.67
CA ASP A 55 -0.64 -6.78 23.12
C ASP A 55 0.16 -5.69 22.44
N VAL A 56 -0.24 -5.30 21.23
CA VAL A 56 0.45 -4.29 20.42
C VAL A 56 -0.34 -2.99 20.44
N TYR A 57 0.31 -1.91 20.85
CA TYR A 57 -0.26 -0.59 20.97
C TYR A 57 0.43 0.42 20.04
N ALA A 58 -0.35 1.40 19.60
CA ALA A 58 0.13 2.66 19.05
C ALA A 58 -0.29 3.81 19.98
N GLY A 59 0.65 4.35 20.74
CA GLY A 59 0.36 5.22 21.87
C GLY A 59 -0.54 4.49 22.87
N ASP A 60 -1.72 5.03 23.13
CA ASP A 60 -2.72 4.43 24.04
C ASP A 60 -3.77 3.55 23.32
N SER A 61 -3.67 3.41 21.99
CA SER A 61 -4.64 2.65 21.20
C SER A 61 -4.18 1.21 20.98
N LEU A 62 -4.96 0.24 21.43
CA LEU A 62 -4.75 -1.18 21.15
C LEU A 62 -4.93 -1.44 19.65
N LEU A 63 -3.92 -2.01 19.01
CA LEU A 63 -3.92 -2.39 17.60
C LEU A 63 -4.20 -3.89 17.41
N ILE A 64 -3.50 -4.73 18.18
CA ILE A 64 -3.61 -6.19 18.12
C ILE A 64 -3.64 -6.71 19.56
N ASP A 65 -4.59 -7.60 19.82
CA ASP A 65 -4.86 -8.23 21.11
C ASP A 65 -4.43 -9.71 21.05
N ASP A 66 -3.92 -10.25 22.16
CA ASP A 66 -3.59 -11.68 22.30
C ASP A 66 -2.63 -12.23 21.20
N PHE A 67 -1.60 -11.46 20.83
CA PHE A 67 -0.69 -11.82 19.74
C PHE A 67 0.32 -12.89 20.16
N THR A 68 0.52 -13.94 19.35
CA THR A 68 1.29 -15.15 19.74
C THR A 68 2.47 -15.45 18.82
N PRO A 69 3.53 -16.12 19.29
CA PRO A 69 4.71 -16.36 18.46
C PRO A 69 4.37 -17.08 17.14
N GLY A 70 4.83 -16.52 16.03
CA GLY A 70 4.58 -16.96 14.66
C GLY A 70 3.35 -16.36 14.00
N SER A 71 2.51 -15.60 14.71
CA SER A 71 1.34 -14.95 14.10
C SER A 71 1.73 -13.68 13.34
N LEU A 72 1.05 -13.46 12.23
CA LEU A 72 1.18 -12.27 11.39
C LEU A 72 -0.19 -11.66 11.16
N GLU A 73 -0.31 -10.36 11.37
CA GLU A 73 -1.53 -9.61 11.14
C GLU A 73 -1.24 -8.40 10.24
N THR A 74 -2.19 -8.04 9.37
CA THR A 74 -2.05 -6.90 8.45
C THR A 74 -3.15 -5.88 8.70
N LEU A 75 -2.75 -4.63 8.90
CA LEU A 75 -3.61 -3.52 9.23
C LEU A 75 -3.50 -2.43 8.16
N VAL A 76 -4.63 -1.78 7.88
CA VAL A 76 -4.67 -0.57 7.06
C VAL A 76 -4.88 0.62 7.99
N ILE A 77 -3.81 1.38 8.22
CA ILE A 77 -3.79 2.48 9.19
C ILE A 77 -3.60 3.82 8.48
N PRO A 78 -4.06 4.95 9.04
CA PRO A 78 -3.72 6.27 8.50
C PRO A 78 -2.21 6.47 8.39
N ALA A 79 -1.77 7.29 7.45
CA ALA A 79 -0.39 7.76 7.42
C ALA A 79 -0.15 8.69 8.63
N GLY A 80 1.03 8.61 9.24
CA GLY A 80 1.30 9.36 10.45
C GLY A 80 2.60 8.97 11.14
N THR A 81 2.74 9.41 12.37
CA THR A 81 3.84 9.02 13.26
C THR A 81 3.24 8.28 14.45
N TYR A 82 3.82 7.13 14.75
CA TYR A 82 3.30 6.18 15.73
C TYR A 82 4.37 5.86 16.77
N ASP A 83 3.95 5.80 18.03
CA ASP A 83 4.75 5.28 19.13
C ASP A 83 4.30 3.84 19.37
N LEU A 84 5.05 2.88 18.85
CA LEU A 84 4.72 1.47 18.96
C LEU A 84 5.22 0.92 20.29
N GLY A 85 4.35 0.17 20.97
CA GLY A 85 4.69 -0.56 22.19
C GLY A 85 4.13 -1.96 22.16
N VAL A 86 4.92 -2.92 22.61
CA VAL A 86 4.53 -4.32 22.81
C VAL A 86 4.50 -4.57 24.31
N TYR A 87 3.35 -4.99 24.82
CA TYR A 87 3.11 -5.21 26.24
C TYR A 87 2.80 -6.68 26.49
N GLY A 88 3.06 -7.17 27.71
CA GLY A 88 2.63 -8.52 28.08
C GLY A 88 1.11 -8.61 28.17
N ASP A 89 0.58 -9.82 28.04
CA ASP A 89 -0.85 -10.16 28.17
C ASP A 89 -1.60 -9.32 29.22
N GLY A 90 -2.63 -8.61 28.77
CA GLY A 90 -3.54 -7.84 29.61
C GLY A 90 -2.92 -6.60 30.26
N SER A 91 -1.69 -6.25 29.87
CA SER A 91 -0.97 -5.08 30.36
C SER A 91 -1.12 -3.91 29.40
N THR A 92 -1.26 -2.70 29.94
CA THR A 92 -1.49 -1.50 29.14
C THR A 92 -0.33 -0.50 29.28
N PRO A 93 -0.21 0.48 28.36
CA PRO A 93 0.72 1.60 28.48
C PRO A 93 0.56 2.42 29.78
N ALA A 94 -0.61 2.36 30.43
CA ALA A 94 -0.87 3.09 31.66
C ALA A 94 -0.40 2.33 32.92
N ASP A 95 -0.29 1.00 32.85
CA ASP A 95 -0.10 0.13 34.01
C ASP A 95 1.32 -0.47 34.10
N SER A 96 2.07 -0.50 32.98
CA SER A 96 3.37 -1.19 32.90
C SER A 96 4.30 -0.60 31.84
N ASP A 97 5.59 -0.93 31.95
CA ASP A 97 6.58 -0.64 30.91
C ASP A 97 6.46 -1.65 29.75
N ALA A 98 6.65 -1.17 28.52
CA ALA A 98 6.63 -2.02 27.33
C ALA A 98 7.81 -3.02 27.31
N VAL A 99 7.54 -4.25 26.88
CA VAL A 99 8.55 -5.28 26.61
C VAL A 99 9.46 -4.83 25.46
N LEU A 100 8.87 -4.24 24.43
CA LEU A 100 9.56 -3.60 23.31
C LEU A 100 8.85 -2.31 22.97
N SER A 101 9.60 -1.28 22.59
CA SER A 101 9.02 -0.01 22.13
C SER A 101 9.84 0.61 21.02
N ALA A 102 9.15 1.30 20.12
CA ALA A 102 9.73 2.13 19.08
C ALA A 102 8.94 3.44 18.99
N THR A 103 9.57 4.54 19.40
CA THR A 103 8.97 5.87 19.41
C THR A 103 9.22 6.57 18.08
N GLY A 104 8.24 7.32 17.57
CA GLY A 104 8.42 8.17 16.41
C GLY A 104 8.51 7.42 15.07
N VAL A 105 7.89 6.23 14.97
CA VAL A 105 7.86 5.46 13.73
C VAL A 105 7.02 6.21 12.70
N VAL A 106 7.67 6.69 11.64
CA VAL A 106 7.00 7.41 10.56
C VAL A 106 6.45 6.40 9.55
N VAL A 107 5.14 6.48 9.31
CA VAL A 107 4.40 5.68 8.33
C VAL A 107 3.92 6.61 7.21
N PRO A 108 4.61 6.65 6.05
CA PRO A 108 4.21 7.48 4.92
C PRO A 108 2.89 7.02 4.28
N VAL A 109 2.22 7.92 3.58
CA VAL A 109 1.06 7.58 2.74
C VAL A 109 1.44 6.54 1.68
N GLY A 110 0.58 5.53 1.51
CA GLY A 110 0.78 4.45 0.55
C GLY A 110 1.92 3.49 0.90
N ALA A 111 2.54 3.62 2.08
CA ALA A 111 3.58 2.69 2.50
C ALA A 111 3.01 1.27 2.64
N ASN A 112 3.81 0.29 2.21
CA ASN A 112 3.60 -1.12 2.51
C ASN A 112 4.82 -1.61 3.28
N ALA A 113 4.64 -1.98 4.55
CA ALA A 113 5.74 -2.32 5.43
C ALA A 113 5.38 -3.46 6.38
N THR A 114 6.39 -4.20 6.84
CA THR A 114 6.24 -5.18 7.91
C THR A 114 7.10 -4.78 9.11
N VAL A 115 6.49 -4.75 10.29
CA VAL A 115 7.16 -4.59 11.58
C VAL A 115 7.29 -5.97 12.22
N THR A 116 8.50 -6.35 12.65
CA THR A 116 8.74 -7.63 13.31
C THR A 116 9.21 -7.40 14.73
N ALA A 117 8.59 -8.08 15.69
CA ALA A 117 9.14 -8.26 17.04
C ALA A 117 9.87 -9.59 17.06
N ASN A 118 11.20 -9.60 17.14
CA ASN A 118 12.01 -10.81 16.98
C ASN A 118 13.24 -10.80 17.90
N LEU A 119 14.04 -11.86 17.86
CA LEU A 119 15.35 -11.86 18.48
C LEU A 119 16.39 -11.25 17.53
N ASP A 120 17.29 -10.42 18.05
CA ASP A 120 18.48 -9.99 17.34
C ASP A 120 19.52 -11.14 17.24
N ALA A 121 20.64 -10.89 16.55
CA ALA A 121 21.70 -11.90 16.40
C ALA A 121 22.30 -12.39 17.74
N SER A 122 22.15 -11.63 18.83
CA SER A 122 22.61 -11.99 20.18
C SER A 122 21.57 -12.75 21.00
N GLY A 123 20.34 -12.89 20.50
CA GLY A 123 19.22 -13.50 21.24
C GLY A 123 18.42 -12.51 22.09
N SER A 124 18.64 -11.20 21.96
CA SER A 124 17.89 -10.18 22.68
C SER A 124 16.65 -9.74 21.88
N PRO A 125 15.50 -9.47 22.51
CA PRO A 125 14.33 -8.92 21.82
C PRO A 125 14.64 -7.60 21.09
N ALA A 126 14.16 -7.47 19.86
CA ALA A 126 14.34 -6.31 19.00
C ALA A 126 13.11 -6.08 18.11
N LEU A 127 12.95 -4.83 17.64
CA LEU A 127 11.98 -4.44 16.63
C LEU A 127 12.70 -4.09 15.33
N ASN A 128 12.27 -4.69 14.21
CA ASN A 128 12.74 -4.34 12.87
C ASN A 128 11.57 -3.85 12.01
N VAL A 129 11.87 -2.97 11.06
CA VAL A 129 10.90 -2.45 10.09
C VAL A 129 11.44 -2.68 8.70
N TYR A 130 10.62 -3.31 7.86
CA TYR A 130 10.95 -3.58 6.47
C TYR A 130 9.94 -2.92 5.56
N VAL A 131 10.42 -2.22 4.53
CA VAL A 131 9.56 -1.75 3.45
C VAL A 131 9.36 -2.90 2.47
N ASN A 132 8.12 -3.26 2.20
CA ASN A 132 7.82 -4.36 1.29
C ASN A 132 7.90 -3.86 -0.16
N ASP A 133 8.62 -4.60 -1.00
CA ASP A 133 8.68 -4.31 -2.43
C ASP A 133 7.38 -4.73 -3.12
N ILE A 134 6.56 -3.72 -3.43
CA ILE A 134 5.28 -3.80 -4.13
C ILE A 134 5.40 -3.38 -5.61
N SER A 135 6.62 -3.27 -6.15
CA SER A 135 6.80 -3.03 -7.58
C SER A 135 6.29 -4.21 -8.40
N GLU A 136 5.87 -3.93 -9.64
CA GLU A 136 5.37 -4.95 -10.56
C GLU A 136 6.38 -6.10 -10.74
N VAL A 137 5.86 -7.32 -10.75
CA VAL A 137 6.59 -8.55 -11.06
C VAL A 137 6.33 -8.90 -12.52
N MET A 138 7.39 -9.29 -13.24
CA MET A 138 7.27 -9.68 -14.65
C MET A 138 6.31 -10.88 -14.81
N ALA A 139 5.49 -10.85 -15.86
CA ALA A 139 4.62 -11.97 -16.21
C ALA A 139 5.41 -13.29 -16.31
N GLY A 140 4.86 -14.35 -15.72
CA GLY A 140 5.47 -15.66 -15.56
C GLY A 140 6.42 -15.81 -14.36
N ASN A 141 6.73 -14.74 -13.64
CA ASN A 141 7.62 -14.76 -12.48
C ASN A 141 6.87 -14.54 -11.16
N SER A 142 7.57 -14.88 -10.08
CA SER A 142 7.24 -14.59 -8.70
C SER A 142 8.44 -13.94 -8.02
N ARG A 143 8.19 -13.08 -7.04
CA ARG A 143 9.23 -12.52 -6.17
C ARG A 143 9.29 -13.32 -4.88
N LEU A 144 10.49 -13.71 -4.48
CA LEU A 144 10.79 -14.30 -3.19
C LEU A 144 11.63 -13.30 -2.39
N THR A 145 11.11 -12.89 -1.24
CA THR A 145 11.85 -12.12 -0.24
C THR A 145 12.14 -13.02 0.95
N VAL A 146 13.40 -13.14 1.36
CA VAL A 146 13.78 -13.90 2.55
C VAL A 146 14.36 -12.95 3.57
N ARG A 147 13.76 -12.89 4.75
CA ARG A 147 14.19 -12.06 5.88
C ARG A 147 14.77 -12.94 6.96
N HIS A 148 16.04 -12.71 7.29
CA HIS A 148 16.66 -13.40 8.40
C HIS A 148 16.50 -12.57 9.67
N ILE A 149 15.66 -13.04 10.58
CA ILE A 149 15.31 -12.36 11.85
C ILE A 149 15.50 -13.27 13.07
N ALA A 150 16.32 -14.30 12.94
CA ALA A 150 16.60 -15.27 13.99
C ALA A 150 17.93 -14.96 14.69
N ALA A 151 18.03 -15.31 15.96
CA ALA A 151 19.28 -15.39 16.69
C ALA A 151 20.09 -16.60 16.19
N ALA A 152 20.75 -16.44 15.05
CA ALA A 152 21.54 -17.47 14.39
C ALA A 152 22.75 -16.84 13.66
N PRO A 153 23.78 -17.66 13.34
CA PRO A 153 24.85 -17.25 12.44
C PRO A 153 24.35 -16.95 11.02
N ALA A 154 25.23 -16.41 10.18
CA ALA A 154 24.94 -16.20 8.76
C ALA A 154 24.46 -17.48 8.06
N VAL A 155 23.52 -17.33 7.13
CA VAL A 155 22.90 -18.45 6.40
C VAL A 155 22.95 -18.27 4.89
N ASP A 156 22.98 -19.38 4.18
CA ASP A 156 22.72 -19.45 2.75
C ASP A 156 21.32 -20.03 2.53
N ILE A 157 20.58 -19.44 1.60
CA ILE A 157 19.24 -19.90 1.18
C ILE A 157 19.40 -20.71 -0.09
N ARG A 158 18.85 -21.93 -0.11
CA ARG A 158 18.84 -22.77 -1.31
C ARG A 158 17.43 -23.05 -1.79
N ALA A 159 17.29 -23.15 -3.10
CA ALA A 159 16.10 -23.66 -3.77
C ALA A 159 16.52 -24.77 -4.73
N ASP A 160 15.88 -25.93 -4.63
CA ASP A 160 16.20 -27.16 -5.36
C ASP A 160 17.69 -27.54 -5.28
N GLY A 161 18.30 -27.28 -4.11
CA GLY A 161 19.71 -27.53 -3.83
C GLY A 161 20.70 -26.47 -4.34
N ASN A 162 20.24 -25.44 -5.05
CA ASN A 162 21.09 -24.35 -5.54
C ASN A 162 21.03 -23.15 -4.60
N VAL A 163 22.17 -22.55 -4.28
CA VAL A 163 22.23 -21.32 -3.47
C VAL A 163 21.66 -20.15 -4.29
N ILE A 164 20.57 -19.56 -3.80
CA ILE A 164 19.90 -18.40 -4.42
C ILE A 164 20.23 -17.08 -3.70
N ALA A 165 20.59 -17.15 -2.42
CA ALA A 165 21.10 -16.04 -1.63
C ALA A 165 22.14 -16.56 -0.64
N ALA A 166 23.27 -15.86 -0.49
CA ALA A 166 24.38 -16.31 0.33
C ALA A 166 24.73 -15.29 1.41
N GLY A 167 25.16 -15.77 2.57
CA GLY A 167 25.69 -14.96 3.67
C GLY A 167 24.68 -13.97 4.25
N LEU A 168 23.39 -14.31 4.27
CA LEU A 168 22.36 -13.49 4.86
C LEU A 168 22.53 -13.50 6.39
N VAL A 169 22.48 -12.33 7.03
CA VAL A 169 22.65 -12.16 8.48
C VAL A 169 21.45 -11.44 9.07
N ASN A 170 21.15 -11.62 10.35
CA ASN A 170 20.09 -10.85 11.02
C ASN A 170 20.52 -9.38 11.21
N PRO A 171 19.69 -8.38 10.82
CA PRO A 171 18.29 -8.44 10.37
C PRO A 171 18.09 -8.31 8.83
N ASP A 172 19.08 -8.63 8.01
CA ASP A 172 19.06 -8.37 6.57
C ASP A 172 18.05 -9.24 5.79
N GLU A 173 17.75 -8.79 4.57
CA GLU A 173 16.88 -9.48 3.62
C GLU A 173 17.55 -9.73 2.28
N ALA A 174 17.08 -10.76 1.58
CA ALA A 174 17.43 -11.06 0.19
C ALA A 174 16.16 -11.08 -0.66
N ILE A 175 16.20 -10.45 -1.83
CA ILE A 175 15.10 -10.40 -2.78
C ILE A 175 15.55 -11.04 -4.09
N VAL A 176 14.80 -12.02 -4.57
CA VAL A 176 15.08 -12.74 -5.82
C VAL A 176 13.79 -12.89 -6.61
N GLU A 177 13.85 -12.62 -7.92
CA GLU A 177 12.76 -12.96 -8.84
C GLU A 177 13.08 -14.28 -9.55
N VAL A 178 12.12 -15.19 -9.54
CA VAL A 178 12.25 -16.54 -10.11
C VAL A 178 10.99 -16.88 -10.92
N PRO A 179 11.04 -17.84 -11.85
CA PRO A 179 9.84 -18.34 -12.51
C PRO A 179 8.80 -18.82 -11.48
N ALA A 180 7.52 -18.55 -11.72
CA ALA A 180 6.45 -19.08 -10.87
C ALA A 180 6.44 -20.62 -10.92
N GLY A 181 6.22 -21.26 -9.77
CA GLY A 181 6.28 -22.71 -9.64
C GLY A 181 6.53 -23.18 -8.20
N SER A 182 6.61 -24.50 -8.04
CA SER A 182 6.94 -25.13 -6.75
C SER A 182 8.43 -25.38 -6.65
N TYR A 183 9.01 -25.05 -5.51
CA TYR A 183 10.42 -25.20 -5.18
C TYR A 183 10.57 -25.95 -3.85
N VAL A 184 11.64 -26.72 -3.70
CA VAL A 184 12.05 -27.25 -2.39
C VAL A 184 13.14 -26.37 -1.83
N ALA A 185 12.85 -25.62 -0.77
CA ALA A 185 13.78 -24.67 -0.18
C ALA A 185 14.34 -25.15 1.16
N ASP A 186 15.60 -24.82 1.44
CA ASP A 186 16.20 -24.98 2.76
C ASP A 186 17.15 -23.81 3.09
N VAL A 187 17.46 -23.69 4.38
CA VAL A 187 18.37 -22.70 4.93
C VAL A 187 19.54 -23.46 5.56
N VAL A 188 20.75 -23.19 5.10
CA VAL A 188 21.98 -23.80 5.62
C VAL A 188 22.87 -22.77 6.29
N LEU A 189 23.73 -23.19 7.19
CA LEU A 189 24.78 -22.31 7.74
C LEU A 189 25.74 -21.92 6.61
N ALA A 190 26.04 -20.62 6.53
CA ALA A 190 26.77 -20.04 5.41
C ALA A 190 28.11 -20.75 5.13
N GLY A 191 28.33 -21.11 3.87
CA GLY A 191 29.55 -21.81 3.44
C GLY A 191 29.65 -23.27 3.88
N THR A 192 28.55 -23.88 4.34
CA THR A 192 28.47 -25.30 4.74
C THR A 192 27.24 -25.99 4.16
N ASP A 193 27.15 -27.31 4.36
CA ASP A 193 25.95 -28.11 4.05
C ASP A 193 25.07 -28.38 5.28
N THR A 194 25.32 -27.70 6.40
CA THR A 194 24.56 -27.93 7.64
C THR A 194 23.22 -27.23 7.55
N VAL A 195 22.14 -28.01 7.41
CA VAL A 195 20.76 -27.52 7.35
C VAL A 195 20.34 -27.01 8.73
N ALA A 196 19.93 -25.74 8.77
CA ALA A 196 19.38 -25.07 9.94
C ALA A 196 17.84 -25.08 9.93
N ILE A 197 17.22 -24.85 8.76
CA ILE A 197 15.76 -24.86 8.59
C ILE A 197 15.42 -25.58 7.27
N GLY A 198 14.39 -26.42 7.30
CA GLY A 198 13.87 -27.13 6.12
C GLY A 198 14.35 -28.59 6.01
N PRO A 199 14.09 -29.25 4.87
CA PRO A 199 13.47 -28.69 3.66
C PRO A 199 12.00 -28.30 3.86
N ALA A 200 11.55 -27.29 3.12
CA ALA A 200 10.16 -26.84 3.06
C ALA A 200 9.72 -26.69 1.60
N ASP A 201 8.50 -27.14 1.32
CA ASP A 201 7.87 -26.93 0.02
C ASP A 201 7.40 -25.47 -0.09
N LEU A 202 7.79 -24.80 -1.17
CA LEU A 202 7.51 -23.40 -1.42
C LEU A 202 6.79 -23.24 -2.76
N ASP A 203 5.51 -22.90 -2.70
CA ASP A 203 4.70 -22.58 -3.88
C ASP A 203 4.76 -21.09 -4.18
N LEU A 204 5.46 -20.72 -5.26
CA LEU A 204 5.61 -19.35 -5.71
C LEU A 204 4.62 -19.04 -6.82
N THR A 205 3.59 -18.27 -6.48
CA THR A 205 2.52 -17.87 -7.40
C THR A 205 3.01 -16.74 -8.32
N GLU A 206 2.55 -16.75 -9.57
CA GLU A 206 2.85 -15.65 -10.50
C GLU A 206 2.30 -14.31 -9.99
N GLY A 207 3.06 -13.24 -10.16
CA GLY A 207 2.60 -11.89 -9.81
C GLY A 207 2.47 -11.65 -8.31
N THR A 208 3.16 -12.44 -7.48
CA THR A 208 3.18 -12.27 -6.02
C THR A 208 4.59 -12.01 -5.50
N ASN A 209 4.69 -11.38 -4.33
CA ASN A 209 5.88 -11.38 -3.50
C ASN A 209 5.63 -12.26 -2.28
N THR A 210 6.24 -13.44 -2.25
CA THR A 210 6.25 -14.34 -1.09
C THR A 210 7.40 -13.95 -0.19
N ILE A 211 7.09 -13.46 1.01
CA ILE A 211 8.05 -13.05 2.02
C ILE A 211 8.15 -14.13 3.10
N VAL A 212 9.31 -14.75 3.22
CA VAL A 212 9.61 -15.79 4.21
C VAL A 212 10.47 -15.20 5.32
N TYR A 213 10.04 -15.37 6.56
CA TYR A 213 10.74 -14.92 7.75
C TYR A 213 11.36 -16.12 8.47
N ALA A 214 12.69 -16.17 8.55
CA ALA A 214 13.39 -17.13 9.39
C ALA A 214 13.62 -16.53 10.78
N TRP A 215 12.97 -17.08 11.80
CA TRP A 215 12.95 -16.54 13.15
C TRP A 215 13.25 -17.59 14.22
N GLY A 216 13.44 -17.15 15.46
CA GLY A 216 13.78 -18.01 16.61
C GLY A 216 15.26 -17.94 16.99
N SER A 217 15.77 -19.00 17.61
CA SER A 217 17.16 -19.12 18.06
C SER A 217 17.75 -20.46 17.64
N ALA A 218 18.92 -20.40 17.02
CA ALA A 218 19.70 -21.59 16.67
C ALA A 218 20.22 -22.28 17.92
N GLU A 219 20.67 -21.53 18.93
CA GLU A 219 21.18 -22.07 20.19
C GLU A 219 20.10 -22.77 21.00
N ALA A 220 18.89 -22.21 21.03
CA ALA A 220 17.74 -22.82 21.73
C ALA A 220 17.06 -23.94 20.92
N GLY A 221 17.45 -24.13 19.65
CA GLY A 221 16.86 -25.16 18.78
C GLY A 221 15.39 -24.94 18.44
N ASN A 222 14.93 -23.68 18.41
CA ASN A 222 13.53 -23.31 18.18
C ASN A 222 13.35 -22.43 16.92
N LEU A 223 14.23 -22.61 15.93
CA LEU A 223 14.10 -21.94 14.63
C LEU A 223 12.78 -22.33 13.96
N ALA A 224 12.11 -21.34 13.38
CA ALA A 224 10.82 -21.49 12.72
C ALA A 224 10.70 -20.55 11.52
N LEU A 225 9.67 -20.77 10.71
CA LEU A 225 9.33 -19.95 9.55
C LEU A 225 7.96 -19.29 9.75
N ALA A 226 7.83 -18.06 9.28
CA ALA A 226 6.54 -17.43 8.99
C ALA A 226 6.51 -16.99 7.52
N VAL A 227 5.33 -16.96 6.93
CA VAL A 227 5.16 -16.61 5.51
C VAL A 227 4.10 -15.53 5.37
N GLN A 228 4.42 -14.50 4.59
CA GLN A 228 3.51 -13.47 4.15
C GLN A 228 3.46 -13.50 2.62
N ILE A 229 2.27 -13.34 2.04
CA ILE A 229 2.09 -13.22 0.60
C ILE A 229 1.53 -11.84 0.31
N ILE A 230 2.21 -11.10 -0.56
CA ILE A 230 1.69 -9.88 -1.17
C ILE A 230 1.31 -10.24 -2.60
N ASP A 231 0.03 -10.11 -2.92
CA ASP A 231 -0.51 -10.44 -4.22
C ASP A 231 -0.68 -9.21 -5.13
N SER A 232 -1.27 -9.44 -6.31
CA SER A 232 -1.68 -8.40 -7.25
C SER A 232 -0.53 -7.48 -7.69
N LEU A 233 0.67 -8.07 -7.83
CA LEU A 233 1.86 -7.40 -8.35
C LEU A 233 2.05 -7.69 -9.84
N ASP A 234 1.11 -8.35 -10.50
CA ASP A 234 1.12 -8.51 -11.94
C ASP A 234 0.98 -7.16 -12.65
N GLY A 235 1.83 -6.92 -13.64
CA GLY A 235 1.67 -5.76 -14.52
C GLY A 235 0.32 -5.82 -15.23
N MET A 236 -0.42 -4.72 -15.26
CA MET A 236 -1.71 -4.65 -15.95
C MET A 236 -1.58 -5.19 -17.38
N PRO A 237 -2.50 -6.05 -17.85
CA PRO A 237 -2.38 -6.63 -19.17
C PRO A 237 -2.29 -5.51 -20.21
N ASN A 238 -1.15 -5.42 -20.88
CA ASN A 238 -0.96 -4.53 -22.01
C ASN A 238 -2.10 -4.80 -22.99
N GLY A 239 -3.01 -3.84 -23.16
CA GLY A 239 -4.26 -4.02 -23.87
C GLY A 239 -4.04 -4.78 -25.18
N VAL A 240 -4.84 -5.83 -25.42
CA VAL A 240 -4.75 -6.58 -26.68
C VAL A 240 -4.98 -5.61 -27.85
N PRO A 241 -4.12 -5.58 -28.87
CA PRO A 241 -4.40 -4.85 -30.09
C PRO A 241 -5.67 -5.43 -30.72
N ALA A 242 -6.82 -4.80 -30.47
CA ALA A 242 -8.03 -5.07 -31.23
C ALA A 242 -7.72 -4.63 -32.67
N GLY A 243 -7.41 -5.61 -33.53
CA GLY A 243 -7.07 -5.37 -34.92
C GLY A 243 -8.11 -4.47 -35.56
N GLY A 244 -7.68 -3.29 -36.03
CA GLY A 244 -8.51 -2.37 -36.77
C GLY A 244 -8.93 -2.98 -38.11
N GLY A 245 -10.01 -3.74 -38.09
CA GLY A 245 -10.67 -4.25 -39.28
C GLY A 245 -11.30 -3.08 -40.04
N ALA A 246 -10.62 -2.65 -41.11
CA ALA A 246 -11.18 -1.72 -42.08
C ALA A 246 -12.43 -2.33 -42.73
N ALA A 247 -13.62 -1.83 -42.36
CA ALA A 247 -14.83 -2.05 -43.15
C ALA A 247 -14.89 -0.99 -44.25
N SER A 248 -14.36 -1.36 -45.43
CA SER A 248 -14.65 -0.70 -46.68
C SER A 248 -16.13 -0.85 -47.04
N GLY A 249 -16.85 0.26 -47.17
CA GLY A 249 -18.23 0.30 -47.66
C GLY A 249 -18.49 1.55 -48.50
N SER A 250 -18.24 1.43 -49.81
CA SER A 250 -18.59 2.41 -50.84
C SER A 250 -20.10 2.42 -51.11
N GLY A 251 -20.72 3.59 -51.29
CA GLY A 251 -21.96 3.73 -52.07
C GLY A 251 -23.11 4.54 -51.46
N THR A 252 -23.14 5.83 -51.81
CA THR A 252 -24.31 6.68 -52.17
C THR A 252 -25.76 6.26 -51.81
N ASN A 253 -26.41 7.16 -51.06
CA ASN A 253 -27.79 7.71 -51.20
C ASN A 253 -29.01 6.77 -51.25
N SER A 254 -29.91 6.86 -50.25
CA SER A 254 -31.25 7.50 -50.38
C SER A 254 -32.19 7.22 -49.18
N ALA A 255 -32.50 8.29 -48.43
CA ALA A 255 -33.85 8.76 -48.05
C ALA A 255 -34.71 8.03 -46.97
N LEU A 256 -35.06 8.83 -45.93
CA LEU A 256 -36.25 8.81 -45.02
C LEU A 256 -36.13 7.84 -43.82
N LEU A 257 -36.27 8.21 -42.53
CA LEU A 257 -37.01 9.24 -41.76
C LEU A 257 -36.19 9.54 -40.46
N ALA A 258 -36.32 10.59 -39.65
CA ALA A 258 -36.93 11.90 -39.64
C ALA A 258 -36.52 12.57 -38.29
N ALA A 259 -36.30 13.90 -38.31
CA ALA A 259 -36.24 14.86 -37.19
C ALA A 259 -35.15 14.69 -36.11
N GLY A 260 -34.33 15.67 -35.74
CA GLY A 260 -34.14 17.08 -36.09
C GLY A 260 -33.03 17.63 -35.16
N LEU A 261 -31.93 18.16 -35.70
CA LEU A 261 -31.52 19.59 -35.68
C LEU A 261 -31.50 20.21 -34.25
N MET A 262 -30.40 20.69 -33.67
CA MET A 262 -29.49 21.77 -34.11
C MET A 262 -28.21 21.75 -33.23
N THR A 263 -27.00 21.55 -33.76
CA THR A 263 -26.01 22.58 -34.17
C THR A 263 -25.63 23.64 -33.13
N VAL A 264 -24.37 23.65 -32.69
CA VAL A 264 -23.55 24.88 -32.66
C VAL A 264 -22.14 24.54 -33.13
N ALA A 265 -21.80 25.15 -34.27
CA ALA A 265 -20.47 25.17 -34.85
C ALA A 265 -19.72 26.43 -34.40
N ALA A 266 -18.39 26.31 -34.38
CA ALA A 266 -17.38 27.31 -34.74
C ALA A 266 -17.22 28.56 -33.85
N ALA A 267 -16.01 28.77 -33.33
CA ALA A 267 -14.97 29.55 -34.04
C ALA A 267 -13.95 30.10 -33.02
N GLY A 268 -12.68 29.75 -33.19
CA GLY A 268 -11.58 30.58 -32.71
C GLY A 268 -11.24 31.67 -33.73
N ILE A 269 -10.60 32.75 -33.27
CA ILE A 269 -9.37 33.39 -33.81
C ILE A 269 -9.24 34.84 -33.28
N ALA A 270 -8.00 35.15 -32.83
CA ALA A 270 -7.33 36.45 -32.70
C ALA A 270 -7.92 37.49 -31.71
N GLY A 271 -7.15 38.19 -30.88
CA GLY A 271 -5.73 38.52 -30.97
C GLY A 271 -5.55 40.03 -31.17
N ALA A 272 -5.15 40.69 -30.07
CA ALA A 272 -4.35 41.93 -30.00
C ALA A 272 -4.94 43.31 -30.46
N ALA A 273 -4.99 44.20 -29.46
CA ALA A 273 -4.26 45.48 -29.42
C ALA A 273 -4.78 46.75 -30.16
N VAL A 274 -5.11 47.75 -29.32
CA VAL A 274 -4.49 49.10 -29.27
C VAL A 274 -5.18 50.30 -29.98
N ARG A 275 -5.28 51.40 -29.17
CA ARG A 275 -5.33 52.86 -29.48
C ARG A 275 -6.62 53.42 -30.10
N LEU A 276 -6.98 54.69 -29.91
CA LEU A 276 -6.80 55.74 -28.90
C LEU A 276 -7.73 56.88 -29.38
N ASN A 277 -8.35 57.59 -28.44
CA ASN A 277 -8.52 59.06 -28.44
C ASN A 277 -9.62 59.77 -29.28
N ARG A 278 -10.20 60.76 -28.59
CA ARG A 278 -10.85 62.02 -29.03
C ARG A 278 -12.20 61.87 -29.75
N SER A 279 -13.22 62.69 -29.47
CA SER A 279 -13.26 64.05 -28.93
C SER A 279 -14.64 64.41 -28.35
N ARG A 280 -14.63 65.43 -27.49
CA ARG A 280 -15.75 66.32 -27.15
C ARG A 280 -16.53 66.79 -28.37
N ALA A 281 -17.85 66.86 -28.25
CA ALA A 281 -18.67 68.09 -28.33
C ALA A 281 -19.97 67.83 -27.58
#